data_AF-A0A2W2CIX1-F1
#
_entry.id   AF-A0A2W2CIX1-F1
#
_cell.length_a   1.000
_cell.length_b   1.000
_cell.length_c   1.000
_cell.angle_alpha   90.00
_cell.angle_beta   90.00
_cell.angle_gamma   90.00
#
_symmetry.space_group_name_H-M   'P 1'
#
loop_
_entity.id
_entity.type
_entity.pdbx_description
1 polymer ?
#
loop_
_entity_poly.entity_id
_entity_poly.type
_entity_poly.pdbx_seq_one_letter_code
_entity_poly.pdbx_strand_id
1 'polypeptide(L)'
;MSGPADVEVCAVVLAAGEGTRLRPLTRRVPKALCPVGNVPLLDRSLARLAGLGLAGPDRVAVNACYLGGQIVEHVGDRAHLSVEPGDPLGTAGGVANLRGWIAGRGVLIGNADAYLADPAAAPGPDIAALLRDWDGDSVRLLGQAAADPAAPGTFDGHVFTGFSLLPWRLVRDLRVEFSDLVRAVWRPAEAAGALAVVSYPGVFYDTGTPADYLAANLHAAGGGSLVDPTATVTGRCRRSVIGAGAVVHGDVESSVVWPGVTVGPDERLHGAVRAGADLTVATAGPS
;
A
#
# COMPACT_ATOMS: atom_id res chain seq x y z
N MET A 1 -41.26 -6.00 -2.24
CA MET A 1 -40.04 -6.31 -1.46
C MET A 1 -38.88 -5.75 -2.26
N SER A 2 -38.41 -4.56 -1.90
CA SER A 2 -37.21 -3.99 -2.52
C SER A 2 -36.04 -4.91 -2.21
N GLY A 3 -35.24 -5.31 -3.21
CA GLY A 3 -33.97 -5.98 -2.96
C GLY A 3 -33.08 -5.10 -2.05
N PRO A 4 -31.99 -5.65 -1.48
CA PRO A 4 -31.02 -4.81 -0.79
C PRO A 4 -30.65 -3.68 -1.73
N ALA A 5 -30.81 -2.43 -1.29
CA ALA A 5 -30.33 -1.29 -2.07
C ALA A 5 -28.85 -1.52 -2.30
N ASP A 6 -28.39 -1.47 -3.56
CA ASP A 6 -26.96 -1.53 -3.87
C ASP A 6 -26.26 -0.43 -3.07
N VAL A 7 -25.52 -0.83 -2.03
CA VAL A 7 -24.82 0.11 -1.16
C VAL A 7 -23.72 0.74 -1.99
N GLU A 8 -23.85 2.03 -2.30
CA GLU A 8 -22.83 2.73 -3.07
C GLU A 8 -21.53 2.78 -2.27
N VAL A 9 -20.42 2.40 -2.90
CA VAL A 9 -19.08 2.37 -2.30
C VAL A 9 -18.16 3.34 -3.05
N CYS A 10 -17.37 4.08 -2.28
CA CYS A 10 -16.20 4.83 -2.74
C CYS A 10 -14.93 4.24 -2.15
N ALA A 11 -13.76 4.66 -2.63
CA ALA A 11 -12.48 4.22 -2.10
C ALA A 11 -11.62 5.37 -1.58
N VAL A 12 -10.85 5.09 -0.54
CA VAL A 12 -9.81 5.98 0.01
C VAL A 12 -8.50 5.23 0.05
N VAL A 13 -7.45 5.78 -0.55
CA VAL A 13 -6.08 5.27 -0.40
C VAL A 13 -5.33 6.14 0.61
N LEU A 14 -4.85 5.51 1.67
CA LEU A 14 -4.11 6.17 2.73
C LEU A 14 -2.63 6.29 2.37
N ALA A 15 -2.17 7.51 2.08
CA ALA A 15 -0.81 7.82 1.64
C ALA A 15 -0.13 8.95 2.44
N ALA A 16 -0.74 9.42 3.54
CA ALA A 16 -0.22 10.53 4.35
C ALA A 16 0.95 10.19 5.29
N GLY A 17 1.25 8.90 5.52
CA GLY A 17 2.21 8.46 6.52
C GLY A 17 3.68 8.74 6.18
N GLU A 18 4.50 9.04 7.20
CA GLU A 18 5.93 9.36 7.04
C GLU A 18 6.81 8.15 6.63
N GLY A 19 6.38 6.92 6.91
CA GLY A 19 7.17 5.72 6.65
C GLY A 19 8.53 5.72 7.37
N THR A 20 8.57 6.14 8.64
CA THR A 20 9.81 6.36 9.40
C THR A 20 10.69 5.11 9.51
N ARG A 21 10.09 3.92 9.57
CA ARG A 21 10.77 2.62 9.59
C ARG A 21 11.51 2.27 8.29
N LEU A 22 11.16 2.91 7.17
CA LEU A 22 11.79 2.74 5.86
C LEU A 22 12.88 3.80 5.59
N ARG A 23 13.18 4.65 6.57
CA ARG A 23 14.30 5.60 6.46
C ARG A 23 15.63 4.84 6.30
N PRO A 24 16.60 5.38 5.54
CA PRO A 24 16.62 6.74 4.97
C PRO A 24 15.86 6.93 3.64
N LEU A 25 15.30 5.88 3.03
CA LEU A 25 14.63 5.97 1.72
C LEU A 25 13.50 7.00 1.72
N THR A 26 12.68 6.95 2.77
CA THR A 26 11.51 7.81 2.91
C THR A 26 11.83 9.27 3.18
N ARG A 27 13.10 9.65 3.42
CA ARG A 27 13.48 11.06 3.48
C ARG A 27 13.42 11.76 2.13
N ARG A 28 13.46 11.01 1.02
CA ARG A 28 13.47 11.55 -0.36
C ARG A 28 12.15 11.35 -1.07
N VAL A 29 11.55 10.17 -0.89
CA VAL A 29 10.35 9.72 -1.61
C VAL A 29 9.36 9.20 -0.57
N PRO A 30 8.09 9.67 -0.53
CA PRO A 30 7.11 9.15 0.42
C PRO A 30 6.91 7.64 0.19
N LYS A 31 6.61 6.88 1.26
CA LYS A 31 6.50 5.40 1.20
C LYS A 31 5.56 4.94 0.09
N ALA A 32 4.44 5.64 -0.10
CA ALA A 32 3.46 5.37 -1.15
C ALA A 32 4.03 5.45 -2.57
N LEU A 33 5.10 6.21 -2.81
CA LEU A 33 5.76 6.33 -4.11
C LEU A 33 7.02 5.48 -4.24
N CYS A 34 7.44 4.77 -3.19
CA CYS A 34 8.54 3.82 -3.31
C CYS A 34 8.14 2.69 -4.30
N PRO A 35 8.95 2.39 -5.32
CA PRO A 35 8.60 1.40 -6.32
C PRO A 35 8.78 -0.01 -5.77
N VAL A 36 7.81 -0.90 -6.00
CA VAL A 36 8.01 -2.34 -5.85
C VAL A 36 7.84 -2.97 -7.22
N GLY A 37 8.84 -3.72 -7.70
CA GLY A 37 8.84 -4.29 -9.03
C GLY A 37 8.60 -3.22 -10.12
N ASN A 38 9.33 -2.11 -10.05
CA ASN A 38 9.23 -0.94 -10.94
C ASN A 38 7.87 -0.22 -10.99
N VAL A 39 6.95 -0.50 -10.06
CA VAL A 39 5.65 0.19 -9.96
C VAL A 39 5.51 0.82 -8.58
N PRO A 40 5.22 2.13 -8.46
CA PRO A 40 4.91 2.78 -7.19
C PRO A 40 3.82 2.04 -6.42
N LEU A 41 3.97 1.91 -5.09
CA LEU A 41 2.99 1.20 -4.26
C LEU A 41 1.57 1.82 -4.36
N LEU A 42 1.49 3.15 -4.45
CA LEU A 42 0.25 3.88 -4.68
C LEU A 42 -0.42 3.48 -5.99
N ASP A 43 0.34 3.36 -7.08
CA ASP A 43 -0.21 2.95 -8.38
C ASP A 43 -0.71 1.50 -8.35
N ARG A 44 -0.07 0.62 -7.58
CA ARG A 44 -0.57 -0.74 -7.35
C ARG A 44 -1.93 -0.73 -6.64
N SER A 45 -2.09 0.12 -5.63
CA SER A 45 -3.38 0.27 -4.93
C SER A 45 -4.46 0.88 -5.83
N LEU A 46 -4.13 1.94 -6.58
CA LEU A 46 -5.06 2.53 -7.56
C LEU A 46 -5.45 1.54 -8.67
N ALA A 47 -4.53 0.72 -9.15
CA ALA A 47 -4.82 -0.32 -10.14
C ALA A 47 -5.79 -1.39 -9.60
N ARG A 48 -5.65 -1.81 -8.34
CA ARG A 48 -6.63 -2.71 -7.70
C ARG A 48 -8.02 -2.09 -7.61
N LEU A 49 -8.10 -0.83 -7.21
CA LEU A 49 -9.37 -0.10 -7.15
C LEU A 49 -10.00 0.01 -8.55
N ALA A 50 -9.21 0.35 -9.57
CA ALA A 50 -9.67 0.40 -10.95
C ALA A 50 -10.17 -0.97 -11.44
N GLY A 51 -9.52 -2.07 -11.05
CA GLY A 51 -9.97 -3.44 -11.33
C GLY A 51 -11.30 -3.82 -10.67
N LEU A 52 -11.74 -3.08 -9.65
CA LEU A 52 -13.08 -3.16 -9.05
C LEU A 52 -14.09 -2.19 -9.69
N GLY A 53 -13.69 -1.40 -10.69
CA GLY A 53 -14.51 -0.34 -11.27
C GLY A 53 -14.53 0.96 -10.44
N LEU A 54 -13.62 1.11 -9.46
CA LEU A 54 -13.46 2.32 -8.66
C LEU A 54 -12.29 3.14 -9.21
N ALA A 55 -12.60 4.13 -10.06
CA ALA A 55 -11.62 5.00 -10.67
C ALA A 55 -12.12 6.45 -10.80
N GLY A 56 -11.19 7.40 -10.85
CA GLY A 56 -11.48 8.83 -11.02
C GLY A 56 -11.84 9.54 -9.70
N PRO A 57 -11.87 10.89 -9.74
CA PRO A 57 -11.98 11.73 -8.55
C PRO A 57 -13.34 11.68 -7.85
N ASP A 58 -14.38 11.18 -8.52
CA ASP A 58 -15.70 11.02 -7.92
C ASP A 58 -15.84 9.72 -7.10
N ARG A 59 -14.93 8.76 -7.32
CA ARG A 59 -15.00 7.41 -6.75
C ARG A 59 -13.80 7.06 -5.88
N VAL A 60 -12.65 7.66 -6.12
CA VAL A 60 -11.41 7.39 -5.38
C VAL A 60 -10.85 8.69 -4.81
N ALA A 61 -10.45 8.66 -3.55
CA ALA A 61 -9.67 9.70 -2.91
C ALA A 61 -8.31 9.19 -2.44
N VAL A 62 -7.31 10.06 -2.41
CA VAL A 62 -5.99 9.82 -1.84
C VAL A 62 -5.69 10.92 -0.83
N ASN A 63 -5.37 10.56 0.42
CA ASN A 63 -4.92 11.56 1.39
C ASN A 63 -3.40 11.74 1.31
N ALA A 64 -2.93 12.94 1.64
CA ALA A 64 -1.51 13.28 1.60
C ALA A 64 -1.14 14.22 2.77
N CYS A 65 0.05 14.02 3.34
CA CYS A 65 0.61 14.90 4.37
C CYS A 65 2.13 14.98 4.22
N TYR A 66 2.85 13.95 4.67
CA TYR A 66 4.31 13.90 4.55
C TYR A 66 4.76 13.84 3.09
N LEU A 67 5.64 14.78 2.69
CA LEU A 67 6.02 15.00 1.28
C LEU A 67 4.80 15.10 0.35
N GLY A 68 3.68 15.65 0.85
CA GLY A 68 2.39 15.62 0.18
C GLY A 68 2.37 16.24 -1.23
N GLY A 69 3.26 17.20 -1.50
CA GLY A 69 3.44 17.75 -2.86
C GLY A 69 3.78 16.69 -3.91
N GLN A 70 4.64 15.71 -3.57
CA GLN A 70 4.97 14.61 -4.48
C GLN A 70 3.77 13.68 -4.72
N ILE A 71 2.95 13.44 -3.68
CA ILE A 71 1.72 12.64 -3.82
C ILE A 71 0.71 13.36 -4.71
N VAL A 72 0.51 14.66 -4.49
CA VAL A 72 -0.40 15.50 -5.28
C VAL A 72 0.02 15.50 -6.75
N GLU A 73 1.30 15.76 -7.02
CA GLU A 73 1.85 15.76 -8.38
C GLU A 73 1.71 14.39 -9.04
N HIS A 74 2.06 13.31 -8.33
CA HIS A 74 1.98 11.95 -8.87
C HIS A 74 0.53 11.57 -9.19
N VAL A 75 -0.41 11.79 -8.28
CA VAL A 75 -1.82 11.39 -8.45
C VAL A 75 -2.51 12.17 -9.57
N GLY A 76 -2.34 13.49 -9.62
CA GLY A 76 -3.00 14.34 -10.61
C GLY A 76 -4.53 14.25 -10.53
N ASP A 77 -5.17 14.02 -11.68
CA ASP A 77 -6.63 13.95 -11.83
C ASP A 77 -7.22 12.54 -11.62
N ARG A 78 -6.37 11.54 -11.33
CA ARG A 78 -6.80 10.14 -11.19
C ARG A 78 -7.67 9.88 -9.96
N ALA A 79 -7.62 10.75 -8.96
CA ALA A 79 -8.37 10.65 -7.71
C ALA A 79 -8.58 12.04 -7.07
N HIS A 80 -9.55 12.13 -6.16
CA HIS A 80 -9.72 13.30 -5.31
C HIS A 80 -8.58 13.39 -4.31
N LEU A 81 -7.99 14.58 -4.15
CA LEU A 81 -6.86 14.79 -3.26
C LEU A 81 -7.31 15.46 -1.95
N SER A 82 -7.04 14.78 -0.83
CA SER A 82 -7.23 15.35 0.51
C SER A 82 -5.87 15.61 1.17
N VAL A 83 -5.38 16.83 1.04
CA VAL A 83 -4.13 17.26 1.70
C VAL A 83 -4.43 17.66 3.14
N GLU A 84 -3.75 17.03 4.09
CA GLU A 84 -3.96 17.28 5.52
C GLU A 84 -3.30 18.60 5.96
N PRO A 85 -3.98 19.43 6.78
CA PRO A 85 -3.48 20.73 7.18
C PRO A 85 -2.46 20.60 8.32
N GLY A 86 -1.18 20.44 7.96
CA GLY A 86 -0.08 20.38 8.93
C GLY A 86 0.37 18.95 9.20
N ASP A 87 0.25 18.52 10.45
CA ASP A 87 0.70 17.19 10.88
C ASP A 87 -0.27 16.08 10.42
N PRO A 88 0.21 14.82 10.29
CA PRO A 88 -0.64 13.71 9.90
C PRO A 88 -1.81 13.53 10.86
N LEU A 89 -3.01 13.26 10.34
CA LEU A 89 -4.23 12.99 11.11
C LEU A 89 -4.38 11.51 11.51
N GLY A 90 -3.43 10.67 11.13
CA GLY A 90 -3.56 9.21 11.27
C GLY A 90 -4.63 8.63 10.32
N THR A 91 -4.85 7.31 10.40
CA THR A 91 -5.73 6.63 9.44
C THR A 91 -7.20 6.96 9.64
N ALA A 92 -7.68 7.06 10.88
CA ALA A 92 -9.08 7.40 11.15
C ALA A 92 -9.34 8.89 10.95
N GLY A 93 -8.42 9.77 11.38
CA GLY A 93 -8.55 11.21 11.19
C GLY A 93 -8.49 11.61 9.71
N GLY A 94 -7.63 10.97 8.90
CA GLY A 94 -7.59 11.19 7.45
C GLY A 94 -8.90 10.80 6.74
N VAL A 95 -9.50 9.67 7.11
CA VAL A 95 -10.83 9.27 6.62
C VAL A 95 -11.92 10.24 7.10
N ALA A 96 -11.83 10.70 8.35
CA ALA A 96 -12.77 11.68 8.91
C ALA A 96 -12.72 13.02 8.17
N ASN A 97 -11.55 13.44 7.70
CA ASN A 97 -11.35 14.65 6.90
C ASN A 97 -12.05 14.55 5.53
N LEU A 98 -12.14 13.34 4.98
CA LEU A 98 -12.83 13.03 3.72
C LEU A 98 -14.34 12.84 3.87
N ARG A 99 -14.92 12.99 5.07
CA ARG A 99 -16.35 12.70 5.34
C ARG A 99 -17.31 13.40 4.39
N GLY A 100 -17.06 14.67 4.09
CA GLY A 100 -17.87 15.45 3.15
C GLY A 100 -17.82 14.91 1.72
N TRP A 101 -16.68 14.35 1.29
CA TRP A 101 -16.53 13.70 0.00
C TRP A 101 -17.16 12.29 -0.01
N ILE A 102 -16.98 11.51 1.07
CA ILE A 102 -17.56 10.16 1.19
C ILE A 102 -19.10 10.22 1.14
N ALA A 103 -19.71 11.22 1.78
CA ALA A 103 -21.10 11.63 1.53
C ALA A 103 -22.17 10.52 1.59
N GLY A 104 -22.16 9.68 2.63
CA GLY A 104 -23.19 8.64 2.80
C GLY A 104 -22.83 7.26 2.25
N ARG A 105 -21.73 7.16 1.49
CA ARG A 105 -21.29 5.91 0.85
C ARG A 105 -20.52 5.02 1.82
N GLY A 106 -20.54 3.71 1.56
CA GLY A 106 -19.55 2.80 2.11
C GLY A 106 -18.15 3.17 1.62
N VAL A 107 -17.11 2.85 2.40
CA VAL A 107 -15.73 3.21 2.05
C VAL A 107 -14.81 2.00 2.07
N LEU A 108 -14.26 1.67 0.90
CA LEU A 108 -13.15 0.74 0.76
C LEU A 108 -11.84 1.50 0.99
N ILE A 109 -11.14 1.18 2.07
CA ILE A 109 -9.90 1.83 2.46
C ILE A 109 -8.73 0.93 2.10
N GLY A 110 -7.80 1.43 1.30
CA GLY A 110 -6.54 0.77 0.99
C GLY A 110 -5.36 1.50 1.61
N ASN A 111 -4.43 0.78 2.23
CA ASN A 111 -3.14 1.34 2.63
C ASN A 111 -2.22 1.41 1.40
N ALA A 112 -1.66 2.58 1.11
CA ALA A 112 -0.81 2.78 -0.06
C ALA A 112 0.51 2.02 0.00
N ASP A 113 0.84 1.38 1.12
CA ASP A 113 2.11 0.72 1.38
C ASP A 113 2.02 -0.81 1.49
N ALA A 114 0.83 -1.37 1.26
CA ALA A 114 0.61 -2.81 1.19
C ALA A 114 0.99 -3.35 -0.19
N TYR A 115 1.95 -4.27 -0.23
CA TYR A 115 2.21 -5.07 -1.41
C TYR A 115 1.37 -6.35 -1.34
N LEU A 116 0.49 -6.54 -2.34
CA LEU A 116 -0.33 -7.73 -2.53
C LEU A 116 -0.06 -8.32 -3.92
N ALA A 117 0.12 -9.63 -4.00
CA ALA A 117 0.21 -10.35 -5.25
C ALA A 117 -0.50 -11.70 -5.16
N ASP A 118 -1.59 -11.88 -5.88
CA ASP A 118 -2.28 -13.16 -6.03
C ASP A 118 -1.91 -13.77 -7.39
N PRO A 119 -1.28 -14.95 -7.45
CA PRO A 119 -0.98 -15.60 -8.73
C PRO A 119 -2.23 -16.10 -9.47
N ALA A 120 -3.37 -16.24 -8.78
CA ALA A 120 -4.62 -16.76 -9.33
C ALA A 120 -5.62 -15.65 -9.72
N ALA A 121 -5.36 -14.38 -9.35
CA ALA A 121 -6.26 -13.27 -9.61
C ALA A 121 -5.52 -11.99 -10.00
N ALA A 122 -6.07 -11.25 -10.97
CA ALA A 122 -5.57 -9.93 -11.31
C ALA A 122 -5.85 -8.91 -10.19
N PRO A 123 -5.13 -7.76 -10.16
CA PRO A 123 -5.46 -6.63 -9.29
C PRO A 123 -6.92 -6.19 -9.44
N GLY A 124 -7.65 -6.14 -8.33
CA GLY A 124 -9.08 -5.87 -8.27
C GLY A 124 -9.87 -7.13 -7.87
N PRO A 125 -10.00 -8.13 -8.77
CA PRO A 125 -10.57 -9.42 -8.41
C PRO A 125 -9.96 -10.07 -7.16
N ASP A 126 -8.67 -9.87 -6.92
CA ASP A 126 -7.92 -10.34 -5.74
C ASP A 126 -8.47 -9.81 -4.39
N ILE A 127 -9.17 -8.67 -4.39
CA ILE A 127 -9.78 -8.05 -3.20
C ILE A 127 -11.31 -7.93 -3.28
N ALA A 128 -11.93 -8.37 -4.39
CA ALA A 128 -13.37 -8.23 -4.63
C ALA A 128 -14.25 -8.95 -3.59
N ALA A 129 -13.70 -9.95 -2.90
CA ALA A 129 -14.39 -10.65 -1.82
C ALA A 129 -14.78 -9.73 -0.64
N LEU A 130 -14.13 -8.58 -0.46
CA LEU A 130 -14.57 -7.57 0.52
C LEU A 130 -15.98 -7.03 0.21
N LEU A 131 -16.29 -6.83 -1.07
CA LEU A 131 -17.54 -6.20 -1.52
C LEU A 131 -18.67 -7.21 -1.74
N ARG A 132 -18.35 -8.47 -2.03
CA ARG A 132 -19.33 -9.51 -2.36
C ARG A 132 -20.32 -9.72 -1.21
N ASP A 133 -21.61 -9.61 -1.49
CA ASP A 133 -22.70 -9.78 -0.52
C ASP A 133 -22.52 -8.91 0.74
N TRP A 134 -21.96 -7.70 0.59
CA TRP A 134 -21.83 -6.76 1.70
C TRP A 134 -23.17 -6.11 2.02
N ASP A 135 -23.53 -6.11 3.30
CA ASP A 135 -24.79 -5.61 3.84
C ASP A 135 -24.81 -4.07 4.01
N GLY A 136 -23.66 -3.42 3.84
CA GLY A 136 -23.50 -1.98 4.08
C GLY A 136 -23.30 -1.60 5.54
N ASP A 137 -23.27 -2.58 6.44
CA ASP A 137 -23.26 -2.35 7.88
C ASP A 137 -22.10 -3.04 8.60
N SER A 138 -21.61 -4.16 8.10
CA SER A 138 -20.47 -4.88 8.68
C SER A 138 -19.13 -4.20 8.35
N VAL A 139 -18.18 -4.24 9.27
CA VAL A 139 -16.77 -3.93 8.98
C VAL A 139 -16.13 -5.18 8.37
N ARG A 140 -15.41 -5.05 7.26
CA ARG A 140 -14.67 -6.17 6.68
C ARG A 140 -13.19 -5.84 6.57
N LEU A 141 -12.34 -6.75 7.02
CA LEU A 141 -10.89 -6.66 6.87
C LEU A 141 -10.40 -7.71 5.89
N LEU A 142 -9.51 -7.36 4.99
CA LEU A 142 -8.78 -8.33 4.20
C LEU A 142 -7.60 -8.85 5.04
N GLY A 143 -7.49 -10.16 5.23
CA GLY A 143 -6.50 -10.72 6.15
C GLY A 143 -5.89 -12.05 5.72
N GLN A 144 -4.70 -12.34 6.24
CA GLN A 144 -4.04 -13.65 6.11
C GLN A 144 -3.95 -14.32 7.47
N ALA A 145 -4.03 -15.64 7.51
CA ALA A 145 -3.88 -16.39 8.76
C ALA A 145 -2.55 -16.00 9.43
N ALA A 146 -2.63 -15.60 10.70
CA ALA A 146 -1.45 -15.26 11.47
C ALA A 146 -0.71 -16.55 11.88
N ALA A 147 0.63 -16.47 11.96
CA ALA A 147 1.42 -17.57 12.51
C ALA A 147 1.06 -17.88 13.97
N ASP A 148 0.79 -16.81 14.74
CA ASP A 148 0.17 -16.89 16.07
C ASP A 148 -1.18 -16.15 16.02
N PRO A 149 -2.31 -16.89 16.02
CA PRO A 149 -3.65 -16.30 16.02
C PRO A 149 -3.94 -15.37 17.20
N ALA A 150 -3.24 -15.54 18.33
CA ALA A 150 -3.41 -14.75 19.54
C ALA A 150 -2.45 -13.55 19.63
N ALA A 151 -1.59 -13.35 18.63
CA ALA A 151 -0.62 -12.26 18.62
C ALA A 151 -1.31 -10.89 18.65
N PRO A 152 -0.71 -9.89 19.33
CA PRO A 152 -1.23 -8.53 19.28
C PRO A 152 -1.36 -8.01 17.85
N GLY A 153 -2.50 -7.41 17.52
CA GLY A 153 -2.76 -6.86 16.19
C GLY A 153 -3.47 -7.82 15.23
N THR A 154 -3.75 -9.06 15.63
CA THR A 154 -4.62 -9.96 14.86
C THR A 154 -6.10 -9.62 15.06
N PHE A 155 -6.92 -10.02 14.09
CA PHE A 155 -8.39 -10.00 14.12
C PHE A 155 -8.86 -11.36 13.66
N ASP A 156 -9.67 -12.05 14.47
CA ASP A 156 -10.14 -13.41 14.18
C ASP A 156 -9.00 -14.36 13.72
N GLY A 157 -7.85 -14.30 14.38
CA GLY A 157 -6.67 -15.11 14.03
C GLY A 157 -5.92 -14.71 12.75
N HIS A 158 -6.24 -13.57 12.15
CA HIS A 158 -5.63 -13.08 10.91
C HIS A 158 -4.87 -11.76 11.10
N VAL A 159 -3.80 -11.56 10.34
CA VAL A 159 -3.13 -10.27 10.16
C VAL A 159 -3.80 -9.47 9.04
N PHE A 160 -3.98 -8.17 9.24
CA PHE A 160 -4.53 -7.26 8.24
C PHE A 160 -3.55 -7.07 7.06
N THR A 161 -4.07 -7.12 5.84
CA THR A 161 -3.25 -7.13 4.60
C THR A 161 -3.39 -5.86 3.76
N GLY A 162 -3.99 -4.80 4.31
CA GLY A 162 -3.96 -3.47 3.70
C GLY A 162 -5.28 -2.97 3.13
N PHE A 163 -6.33 -3.78 3.03
CA PHE A 163 -7.66 -3.31 2.58
C PHE A 163 -8.75 -3.60 3.61
N SER A 164 -9.59 -2.60 3.90
CA SER A 164 -10.76 -2.73 4.78
C SER A 164 -11.99 -2.05 4.16
N LEU A 165 -13.19 -2.50 4.51
CA LEU A 165 -14.45 -1.91 4.07
C LEU A 165 -15.24 -1.47 5.29
N LEU A 166 -15.60 -0.19 5.33
CA LEU A 166 -16.31 0.42 6.45
C LEU A 166 -17.69 0.93 6.04
N PRO A 167 -18.70 0.78 6.91
CA PRO A 167 -20.03 1.37 6.71
C PRO A 167 -20.01 2.87 6.99
N TRP A 168 -20.84 3.63 6.26
CA TRP A 168 -20.96 5.09 6.43
C TRP A 168 -21.26 5.50 7.87
N ARG A 169 -22.12 4.75 8.57
CA ARG A 169 -22.52 5.05 9.95
C ARG A 169 -21.32 5.18 10.90
N LEU A 170 -20.24 4.44 10.67
CA LEU A 170 -19.03 4.54 11.48
C LEU A 170 -18.15 5.70 11.03
N VAL A 171 -18.03 5.91 9.72
CA VAL A 171 -17.26 7.03 9.14
C VAL A 171 -17.82 8.40 9.55
N ARG A 172 -19.15 8.53 9.56
CA ARG A 172 -19.86 9.77 9.91
C ARG A 172 -19.47 10.31 11.29
N ASP A 173 -19.20 9.40 12.22
CA ASP A 173 -19.01 9.71 13.64
C ASP A 173 -17.52 9.80 14.03
N LEU A 174 -16.60 9.55 13.09
CA LEU A 174 -15.16 9.77 13.29
C LEU A 174 -14.86 11.25 13.56
N ARG A 175 -13.71 11.54 14.19
CA ARG A 175 -13.24 12.89 14.48
C ARG A 175 -12.05 13.26 13.60
N VAL A 176 -11.98 14.53 13.20
CA VAL A 176 -10.83 15.07 12.44
C VAL A 176 -9.72 15.41 13.45
N GLU A 177 -9.07 14.38 13.96
CA GLU A 177 -7.98 14.45 14.93
C GLU A 177 -7.04 13.25 14.76
N PHE A 178 -5.81 13.33 15.29
CA PHE A 178 -4.86 12.23 15.21
C PHE A 178 -5.43 10.95 15.85
N SER A 179 -5.77 9.97 15.00
CA SER A 179 -6.39 8.72 15.44
C SER A 179 -6.21 7.61 14.41
N ASP A 180 -6.32 6.35 14.85
CA ASP A 180 -6.17 5.18 14.01
C ASP A 180 -7.44 4.33 13.90
N LEU A 181 -7.66 3.71 12.74
CA LEU A 181 -8.83 2.87 12.46
C LEU A 181 -8.91 1.63 13.35
N VAL A 182 -7.77 1.10 13.82
CA VAL A 182 -7.74 -0.09 14.68
C VAL A 182 -8.51 0.19 15.96
N ARG A 183 -8.19 1.29 16.66
CA ARG A 183 -8.81 1.67 17.93
C ARG A 183 -10.16 2.34 17.74
N ALA A 184 -10.30 3.20 16.73
CA ALA A 184 -11.52 3.97 16.51
C ALA A 184 -12.66 3.16 15.91
N VAL A 185 -12.35 2.10 15.13
CA VAL A 185 -13.36 1.38 14.34
C VAL A 185 -13.27 -0.13 14.53
N TRP A 186 -12.11 -0.73 14.26
CA TRP A 186 -12.03 -2.19 14.12
C TRP A 186 -12.20 -2.93 15.44
N ARG A 187 -11.51 -2.51 16.51
CA ARG A 187 -11.65 -3.12 17.84
C ARG A 187 -13.06 -2.95 18.42
N PRO A 188 -13.72 -1.77 18.35
CA PRO A 188 -15.13 -1.65 18.71
C PRO A 188 -16.06 -2.55 17.89
N ALA A 189 -15.86 -2.64 16.57
CA ALA A 189 -16.68 -3.50 15.70
C ALA A 189 -16.48 -4.99 16.01
N GLU A 190 -15.25 -5.43 16.25
CA GLU A 190 -14.93 -6.80 16.69
C GLU A 190 -15.58 -7.13 18.03
N ALA A 191 -15.47 -6.26 19.03
CA ALA A 191 -16.11 -6.44 20.33
C ALA A 191 -17.64 -6.51 20.24
N ALA A 192 -18.25 -5.85 19.25
CA ALA A 192 -19.68 -5.88 18.98
C ALA A 192 -20.11 -7.05 18.08
N GLY A 193 -19.19 -7.90 17.62
CA GLY A 193 -19.50 -8.98 16.66
C GLY A 193 -19.88 -8.49 15.25
N ALA A 194 -19.51 -7.25 14.92
CA ALA A 194 -19.84 -6.57 13.66
C ALA A 194 -18.64 -6.45 12.70
N LEU A 195 -17.56 -7.19 12.97
CA LEU A 195 -16.37 -7.27 12.12
C LEU A 195 -16.22 -8.70 11.58
N ALA A 196 -15.96 -8.81 10.29
CA ALA A 196 -15.59 -10.05 9.62
C ALA A 196 -14.21 -9.92 8.96
N VAL A 197 -13.43 -11.00 8.95
CA VAL A 197 -12.20 -11.07 8.18
C VAL A 197 -12.44 -11.90 6.92
N VAL A 198 -12.07 -11.32 5.78
CA VAL A 198 -12.07 -11.96 4.47
C VAL A 198 -10.65 -12.44 4.19
N SER A 199 -10.47 -13.75 4.01
CA SER A 199 -9.15 -14.33 3.78
C SER A 199 -8.59 -13.91 2.42
N TYR A 200 -7.32 -13.50 2.41
CA TYR A 200 -6.55 -13.19 1.21
C TYR A 200 -5.59 -14.33 0.87
N PRO A 201 -5.76 -15.01 -0.27
CA PRO A 201 -5.00 -16.21 -0.59
C PRO A 201 -3.62 -15.94 -1.21
N GLY A 202 -3.35 -14.70 -1.63
CA GLY A 202 -2.11 -14.31 -2.29
C GLY A 202 -0.94 -14.13 -1.33
N VAL A 203 0.06 -13.36 -1.75
CA VAL A 203 1.23 -12.95 -0.94
C VAL A 203 1.06 -11.52 -0.49
N PHE A 204 1.38 -11.23 0.77
CA PHE A 204 1.37 -9.91 1.36
C PHE A 204 2.73 -9.56 1.98
N TYR A 205 3.18 -8.32 1.78
CA TYR A 205 4.27 -7.72 2.54
C TYR A 205 3.84 -6.33 3.05
N ASP A 206 4.00 -6.07 4.35
CA ASP A 206 4.08 -4.69 4.86
C ASP A 206 5.46 -4.17 4.50
N THR A 207 5.55 -3.28 3.52
CA THR A 207 6.83 -2.71 3.05
C THR A 207 7.44 -1.68 4.03
N GLY A 208 7.18 -1.85 5.33
CA GLY A 208 7.50 -0.93 6.42
C GLY A 208 8.98 -0.78 6.72
N THR A 209 9.79 -1.79 6.47
CA THR A 209 11.24 -1.77 6.69
C THR A 209 12.01 -1.96 5.39
N PRO A 210 13.30 -1.58 5.31
CA PRO A 210 14.11 -1.84 4.12
C PRO A 210 14.18 -3.33 3.75
N ALA A 211 14.20 -4.23 4.74
CA ALA A 211 14.22 -5.67 4.53
C ALA A 211 12.92 -6.17 3.90
N ASP A 212 11.76 -5.76 4.44
CA ASP A 212 10.45 -6.13 3.88
C ASP A 212 10.23 -5.53 2.48
N TYR A 213 10.67 -4.29 2.29
CA TYR A 213 10.60 -3.61 0.99
C TYR A 213 11.48 -4.31 -0.06
N LEU A 214 12.69 -4.74 0.32
CA LEU A 214 13.53 -5.56 -0.56
C LEU A 214 12.85 -6.90 -0.85
N ALA A 215 12.33 -7.60 0.16
CA ALA A 215 11.64 -8.87 -0.01
C ALA A 215 10.45 -8.76 -0.98
N ALA A 216 9.64 -7.71 -0.86
CA ALA A 216 8.54 -7.45 -1.78
C ALA A 216 9.01 -7.22 -3.23
N ASN A 217 10.14 -6.53 -3.43
CA ASN A 217 10.75 -6.34 -4.75
C ASN A 217 11.27 -7.65 -5.34
N LEU A 218 11.96 -8.45 -4.53
CA LEU A 218 12.48 -9.76 -4.96
C LEU A 218 11.35 -10.73 -5.28
N HIS A 219 10.26 -10.70 -4.52
CA HIS A 219 9.04 -11.43 -4.84
C HIS A 219 8.45 -10.97 -6.18
N ALA A 220 8.32 -9.65 -6.40
CA ALA A 220 7.81 -9.10 -7.65
C ALA A 220 8.67 -9.48 -8.88
N ALA A 221 9.96 -9.77 -8.70
CA ALA A 221 10.86 -10.23 -9.76
C ALA A 221 10.74 -11.73 -10.10
N GLY A 222 9.92 -12.50 -9.38
CA GLY A 222 9.62 -13.89 -9.71
C GLY A 222 10.82 -14.85 -9.67
N GLY A 223 11.82 -14.57 -8.82
CA GLY A 223 13.05 -15.36 -8.71
C GLY A 223 14.13 -15.05 -9.76
N GLY A 224 13.81 -14.25 -10.77
CA GLY A 224 14.75 -13.71 -11.75
C GLY A 224 15.14 -12.26 -11.44
N SER A 225 15.68 -11.56 -12.44
CA SER A 225 15.86 -10.11 -12.38
C SER A 225 14.75 -9.41 -13.16
N LEU A 226 14.16 -8.38 -12.58
CA LEU A 226 13.23 -7.49 -13.26
C LEU A 226 14.01 -6.24 -13.69
N VAL A 227 14.28 -6.10 -14.98
CA VAL A 227 15.02 -4.98 -15.53
C VAL A 227 14.06 -4.14 -16.37
N ASP A 228 13.92 -2.87 -16.02
CA ASP A 228 13.14 -1.94 -16.83
C ASP A 228 13.73 -1.85 -18.25
N PRO A 229 12.91 -1.81 -19.31
CA PRO A 229 13.41 -1.76 -20.69
C PRO A 229 14.32 -0.57 -21.00
N THR A 230 14.22 0.52 -20.23
CA THR A 230 15.04 1.73 -20.41
C THR A 230 16.34 1.70 -19.62
N ALA A 231 16.55 0.68 -18.77
CA ALA A 231 17.78 0.54 -17.99
C ALA A 231 18.92 -0.01 -18.85
N THR A 232 20.15 0.39 -18.51
CA THR A 232 21.38 -0.14 -19.12
C THR A 232 22.11 -1.03 -18.13
N VAL A 233 22.28 -2.32 -18.44
CA VAL A 233 23.01 -3.27 -17.59
C VAL A 233 24.15 -3.87 -18.39
N THR A 234 25.39 -3.50 -18.08
CA THR A 234 26.61 -4.08 -18.67
C THR A 234 27.37 -4.98 -17.68
N GLY A 235 27.09 -4.83 -16.39
CA GLY A 235 27.67 -5.64 -15.33
C GLY A 235 26.88 -6.93 -15.04
N ARG A 236 27.11 -7.52 -13.86
CA ARG A 236 26.35 -8.70 -13.41
C ARG A 236 25.08 -8.27 -12.69
N CYS A 237 23.96 -8.91 -13.03
CA CYS A 237 22.66 -8.67 -12.39
C CYS A 237 21.96 -10.01 -12.13
N ARG A 238 21.67 -10.31 -10.86
CA ARG A 238 21.00 -11.54 -10.44
C ARG A 238 19.95 -11.25 -9.39
N ARG A 239 18.77 -11.86 -9.53
CA ARG A 239 17.69 -11.76 -8.53
C ARG A 239 17.45 -10.31 -8.10
N SER A 240 17.39 -9.36 -9.02
CA SER A 240 17.41 -7.93 -8.68
C SER A 240 16.38 -7.14 -9.47
N VAL A 241 15.95 -6.00 -8.93
CA VAL A 241 15.04 -5.07 -9.60
C VAL A 241 15.81 -3.83 -10.03
N ILE A 242 15.85 -3.56 -11.33
CA ILE A 242 16.53 -2.41 -11.92
C ILE A 242 15.47 -1.47 -12.51
N GLY A 243 15.37 -0.27 -11.94
CA GLY A 243 14.38 0.74 -12.31
C GLY A 243 14.65 1.44 -13.64
N ALA A 244 13.65 2.18 -14.12
CA ALA A 244 13.71 2.92 -15.38
C ALA A 244 14.92 3.86 -15.46
N GLY A 245 15.65 3.81 -16.57
CA GLY A 245 16.83 4.63 -16.82
C GLY A 245 18.01 4.39 -15.88
N ALA A 246 17.96 3.36 -15.01
CA ALA A 246 19.10 3.01 -14.16
C ALA A 246 20.26 2.46 -15.00
N VAL A 247 21.48 2.67 -14.53
CA VAL A 247 22.71 2.23 -15.23
C VAL A 247 23.53 1.36 -14.30
N VAL A 248 23.75 0.10 -14.67
CA VAL A 248 24.47 -0.89 -13.85
C VAL A 248 25.69 -1.41 -14.59
N HIS A 249 26.85 -0.89 -14.21
CA HIS A 249 28.15 -1.36 -14.69
C HIS A 249 28.78 -2.39 -13.74
N GLY A 250 28.49 -2.32 -12.44
CA GLY A 250 29.02 -3.20 -11.40
C GLY A 250 28.26 -4.52 -11.22
N ASP A 251 28.36 -5.09 -10.01
CA ASP A 251 27.66 -6.33 -9.64
C ASP A 251 26.46 -6.03 -8.73
N VAL A 252 25.30 -6.58 -9.07
CA VAL A 252 24.06 -6.40 -8.31
C VAL A 252 23.38 -7.75 -8.12
N GLU A 253 23.26 -8.18 -6.86
CA GLU A 253 22.63 -9.43 -6.47
C GLU A 253 21.61 -9.22 -5.35
N SER A 254 20.42 -9.83 -5.47
CA SER A 254 19.37 -9.73 -4.44
C SER A 254 19.11 -8.30 -3.99
N SER A 255 19.07 -7.35 -4.93
CA SER A 255 19.10 -5.91 -4.65
C SER A 255 18.12 -5.12 -5.53
N VAL A 256 17.87 -3.88 -5.15
CA VAL A 256 17.02 -2.93 -5.89
C VAL A 256 17.84 -1.71 -6.28
N VAL A 257 17.76 -1.29 -7.54
CA VAL A 257 18.32 -0.02 -8.03
C VAL A 257 17.17 0.84 -8.50
N TRP A 258 16.96 1.99 -7.87
CA TRP A 258 15.86 2.90 -8.20
C TRP A 258 16.03 3.55 -9.58
N PRO A 259 14.94 4.10 -10.15
CA PRO A 259 14.99 4.78 -11.44
C PRO A 259 16.06 5.87 -11.50
N GLY A 260 16.78 5.92 -12.63
CA GLY A 260 17.83 6.89 -12.92
C GLY A 260 19.12 6.75 -12.09
N VAL A 261 19.24 5.73 -11.25
CA VAL A 261 20.42 5.55 -10.38
C VAL A 261 21.50 4.72 -11.07
N THR A 262 22.76 5.10 -10.85
CA THR A 262 23.93 4.41 -11.38
C THR A 262 24.59 3.52 -10.32
N VAL A 263 25.04 2.34 -10.74
CA VAL A 263 25.98 1.45 -10.03
C VAL A 263 27.27 1.37 -10.84
N GLY A 264 28.35 1.90 -10.31
CA GLY A 264 29.65 2.00 -10.97
C GLY A 264 30.32 0.64 -11.21
N PRO A 265 31.33 0.56 -12.10
CA PRO A 265 31.95 -0.70 -12.52
C PRO A 265 32.62 -1.48 -11.39
N ASP A 266 33.12 -0.79 -10.36
CA ASP A 266 33.81 -1.41 -9.21
C ASP A 266 32.86 -1.68 -8.03
N GLU A 267 31.59 -1.29 -8.12
CA GLU A 267 30.63 -1.42 -7.04
C GLU A 267 30.01 -2.83 -7.01
N ARG A 268 29.72 -3.31 -5.80
CA ARG A 268 29.03 -4.58 -5.56
C ARG A 268 27.91 -4.38 -4.57
N LEU A 269 26.68 -4.61 -5.02
CA LEU A 269 25.48 -4.57 -4.19
C LEU A 269 24.99 -5.99 -3.93
N HIS A 270 24.81 -6.32 -2.66
CA HIS A 270 24.23 -7.59 -2.25
C HIS A 270 23.25 -7.37 -1.10
N GLY A 271 21.99 -7.73 -1.28
CA GLY A 271 20.96 -7.50 -0.25
C GLY A 271 20.79 -6.03 0.08
N ALA A 272 20.65 -5.16 -0.94
CA ALA A 272 20.63 -3.72 -0.72
C ALA A 272 19.64 -2.98 -1.62
N VAL A 273 19.26 -1.78 -1.19
CA VAL A 273 18.49 -0.81 -1.98
C VAL A 273 19.36 0.39 -2.30
N ARG A 274 19.69 0.58 -3.57
CA ARG A 274 20.37 1.75 -4.12
C ARG A 274 19.34 2.76 -4.60
N ALA A 275 19.15 3.83 -3.83
CA ALA A 275 18.11 4.84 -4.01
C ALA A 275 18.65 6.22 -4.48
N GLY A 276 19.95 6.33 -4.67
CA GLY A 276 20.63 7.50 -5.22
C GLY A 276 22.13 7.26 -5.32
N ALA A 277 22.84 8.16 -6.00
CA ALA A 277 24.30 8.08 -6.16
C ALA A 277 25.04 7.99 -4.80
N ASP A 278 24.47 8.63 -3.77
CA ASP A 278 25.00 8.72 -2.41
C ASP A 278 24.20 7.88 -1.38
N LEU A 279 23.19 7.12 -1.83
CA LEU A 279 22.26 6.43 -0.95
C LEU A 279 22.12 4.94 -1.29
N THR A 280 22.77 4.11 -0.47
CA THR A 280 22.62 2.66 -0.45
C THR A 280 22.22 2.22 0.94
N VAL A 281 21.12 1.47 1.04
CA VAL A 281 20.64 0.87 2.29
C VAL A 281 20.87 -0.63 2.21
N ALA A 282 21.84 -1.13 2.97
CA ALA A 282 22.03 -2.56 3.13
C ALA A 282 20.91 -3.11 4.04
N THR A 283 20.31 -4.22 3.64
CA THR A 283 19.40 -4.98 4.50
C THR A 283 20.21 -6.09 5.14
N ALA A 284 20.16 -6.21 6.47
CA ALA A 284 20.61 -7.45 7.08
C ALA A 284 19.79 -8.59 6.45
N GLY A 285 20.44 -9.69 6.05
CA GLY A 285 19.72 -10.89 5.63
C GLY A 285 18.70 -11.29 6.71
N PRO A 286 17.63 -12.03 6.37
CA PRO A 286 16.57 -12.34 7.33
C PRO A 286 17.18 -12.93 8.60
N SER A 287 16.85 -12.31 9.73
CA SER A 287 17.14 -12.81 11.08
C SER A 287 16.39 -14.10 11.35
#